data_AF-A0A7A6UIK6-F1
#
_entry.id   AF-A0A7A6UIK6-F1
#
_cell.length_a   1.000
_cell.length_b   1.000
_cell.length_c   1.000
_cell.angle_alpha   90.00
_cell.angle_beta   90.00
_cell.angle_gamma   90.00
#
_symmetry.space_group_name_H-M   'P 1'
#
loop_
_entity.id
_entity.type
_entity.pdbx_description
1 polymer ?
#
loop_
_entity_poly.entity_id
_entity_poly.type
_entity_poly.pdbx_seq_one_letter_code
_entity_poly.pdbx_strand_id
1 'polypeptide(L)'
;GMTVCPGCATATEAFTALDAGAQALKIFPSSAFGPQYIKALKAVLPPDIAVFAVGGVTPENLAQWIDAGCAGAGLGSDLYRAGQSIERTAQQAAAFVKAYREAVQ
;
A
#
# COMPACT_ATOMS: atom_id res chain seq x y z
N GLY A 1 5.96 17.69 12.69
CA GLY A 1 4.73 17.71 11.87
C GLY A 1 4.99 17.34 10.42
N MET A 2 5.72 16.25 10.18
CA MET A 2 5.74 15.60 8.85
C MET A 2 4.69 14.48 8.85
N THR A 3 4.20 14.08 7.68
CA THR A 3 3.40 12.86 7.52
C THR A 3 4.32 11.65 7.63
N VAL A 4 3.96 10.67 8.45
CA VAL A 4 4.77 9.45 8.66
C VAL A 4 3.95 8.21 8.29
N CYS A 5 4.50 7.39 7.39
CA CYS A 5 3.93 6.11 6.97
C CYS A 5 5.02 5.03 7.12
N PRO A 6 5.27 4.54 8.35
CA PRO A 6 6.34 3.58 8.62
C PRO A 6 5.92 2.17 8.17
N GLY A 7 6.93 1.35 7.86
CA GLY A 7 6.72 -0.05 7.51
C GLY A 7 6.56 -0.93 8.74
N CYS A 8 5.57 -1.82 8.74
CA CYS A 8 5.41 -2.93 9.66
C CYS A 8 4.97 -4.19 8.91
N ALA A 9 5.13 -5.35 9.54
CA ALA A 9 4.76 -6.65 8.98
C ALA A 9 3.85 -7.47 9.92
N THR A 10 3.66 -7.02 11.16
CA THR A 10 2.86 -7.71 12.19
C THR A 10 1.93 -6.77 12.93
N ALA A 11 0.92 -7.34 13.62
CA ALA A 11 0.03 -6.57 14.49
C ALA A 11 0.80 -5.84 15.62
N THR A 12 1.76 -6.53 16.26
CA THR A 12 2.57 -5.94 17.33
C THR A 12 3.35 -4.71 16.86
N GLU A 13 3.99 -4.80 15.69
CA GLU A 13 4.72 -3.67 15.10
C GLU A 13 3.78 -2.54 14.66
N ALA A 14 2.60 -2.87 14.14
CA ALA A 14 1.59 -1.88 13.79
C ALA A 14 1.16 -1.06 15.00
N PHE A 15 0.81 -1.70 16.12
CA PHE A 15 0.46 -0.98 17.35
C PHE A 15 1.64 -0.20 17.94
N THR A 16 2.86 -0.75 17.84
CA THR A 16 4.08 -0.01 18.23
C THR A 16 4.24 1.29 17.42
N ALA A 17 3.97 1.25 16.11
CA ALA A 17 4.05 2.42 15.25
C ALA A 17 2.95 3.45 15.57
N LEU A 18 1.74 2.99 15.89
CA LEU A 18 0.63 3.86 16.29
C LEU A 18 0.92 4.56 17.62
N ASP A 19 1.45 3.84 18.62
CA ASP A 19 1.86 4.42 19.91
C ASP A 19 2.99 5.45 19.75
N ALA A 20 3.85 5.28 18.72
CA ALA A 20 4.87 6.25 18.34
C ALA A 20 4.32 7.46 17.56
N GLY A 21 3.01 7.52 17.29
CA GLY A 21 2.33 8.64 16.64
C GLY A 21 2.20 8.55 15.12
N ALA A 22 2.37 7.37 14.51
CA ALA A 22 2.15 7.19 13.08
C ALA A 22 0.67 7.38 12.71
N GLN A 23 0.40 8.18 11.66
CA GLN A 23 -0.96 8.45 11.20
C GLN A 23 -1.41 7.50 10.07
N ALA A 24 -0.46 6.76 9.50
CA ALA A 24 -0.68 5.78 8.44
C ALA A 24 0.31 4.62 8.63
N LEU A 25 0.01 3.45 8.05
CA LEU A 25 0.87 2.28 8.11
C LEU A 25 1.16 1.73 6.71
N LYS A 26 2.41 1.34 6.47
CA LYS A 26 2.83 0.58 5.30
C LYS A 26 2.98 -0.89 5.70
N ILE A 27 2.27 -1.79 5.02
CA ILE A 27 2.48 -3.24 5.19
C ILE A 27 3.53 -3.69 4.18
N PHE A 28 4.65 -4.25 4.63
CA PHE A 28 5.76 -4.58 3.75
C PHE A 28 6.53 -5.83 4.19
N PRO A 29 6.86 -6.76 3.26
CA PRO A 29 6.45 -6.81 1.85
C PRO A 29 5.05 -7.42 1.69
N SER A 30 4.07 -6.64 1.20
CA SER A 30 2.66 -7.06 1.11
C SER A 30 2.44 -8.33 0.29
N SER A 31 3.17 -8.50 -0.82
CA SER A 31 3.04 -9.69 -1.68
C SER A 31 3.33 -11.02 -0.97
N ALA A 32 4.11 -11.03 0.11
CA ALA A 32 4.38 -12.24 0.89
C ALA A 32 3.19 -12.65 1.77
N PHE A 33 2.32 -11.70 2.12
CA PHE A 33 1.19 -11.92 3.03
C PHE A 33 -0.15 -12.01 2.31
N GLY A 34 -0.30 -11.28 1.20
CA GLY A 34 -1.54 -11.21 0.43
C GLY A 34 -2.62 -10.29 1.03
N PRO A 35 -3.68 -9.96 0.26
CA PRO A 35 -4.71 -9.01 0.69
C PRO A 35 -5.47 -9.46 1.94
N GLN A 36 -5.69 -10.77 2.12
CA GLN A 36 -6.37 -11.32 3.30
C GLN A 36 -5.65 -10.98 4.61
N TYR A 37 -4.33 -10.84 4.59
CA TYR A 37 -3.57 -10.43 5.77
C TYR A 37 -3.89 -8.99 6.19
N ILE A 38 -3.97 -8.07 5.23
CA ILE A 38 -4.34 -6.68 5.50
C ILE A 38 -5.78 -6.60 5.99
N LYS A 39 -6.70 -7.37 5.40
CA LYS A 39 -8.09 -7.48 5.87
C LYS A 39 -8.16 -7.95 7.32
N ALA A 40 -7.33 -8.93 7.71
CA ALA A 40 -7.24 -9.40 9.08
C ALA A 40 -6.68 -8.33 10.04
N LEU A 41 -5.64 -7.60 9.64
CA LEU A 41 -5.11 -6.48 10.43
C LEU A 41 -6.14 -5.35 10.58
N LYS A 42 -6.84 -4.96 9.51
CA LYS A 42 -7.88 -3.91 9.54
C LYS A 42 -9.03 -4.25 10.48
N ALA A 43 -9.27 -5.52 10.81
CA ALA A 43 -10.29 -5.91 11.78
C ALA A 43 -9.93 -5.55 13.24
N VAL A 44 -8.65 -5.31 13.54
CA VAL A 44 -8.18 -4.96 14.89
C VAL A 44 -7.56 -3.57 14.99
N LEU A 45 -7.12 -2.98 13.86
CA LEU A 45 -6.63 -1.60 13.83
C LEU A 45 -7.77 -0.60 14.07
N PRO A 46 -7.48 0.60 14.62
CA PRO A 46 -8.46 1.67 14.67
C PRO A 46 -8.98 2.00 13.25
N PRO A 47 -10.29 2.30 13.11
CA PRO A 47 -10.95 2.36 11.80
C PRO A 47 -10.40 3.47 10.90
N ASP A 48 -9.93 4.57 11.49
CA ASP A 48 -9.38 5.76 10.86
C ASP A 48 -7.91 5.60 10.41
N ILE A 49 -7.23 4.52 10.78
CA ILE A 49 -5.86 4.26 10.31
C ILE A 49 -5.85 3.89 8.83
N ALA A 50 -5.16 4.74 8.05
CA ALA A 50 -4.88 4.50 6.64
C ALA A 50 -3.78 3.44 6.49
N VAL A 51 -4.08 2.36 5.78
CA VAL A 51 -3.14 1.25 5.52
C VAL A 51 -2.77 1.22 4.04
N PHE A 52 -1.48 1.14 3.75
CA PHE A 52 -0.92 1.12 2.40
C PHE A 52 -0.20 -0.19 2.11
N ALA A 53 -0.58 -0.87 1.03
CA ALA A 53 0.13 -2.05 0.56
C ALA A 53 1.42 -1.64 -0.17
N VAL A 54 2.56 -2.25 0.17
CA VAL A 54 3.85 -2.00 -0.49
C VAL A 54 4.62 -3.29 -0.69
N GLY A 55 5.14 -3.48 -1.91
CA GLY A 55 5.90 -4.66 -2.33
C GLY A 55 5.03 -5.62 -3.14
N GLY A 56 5.32 -5.72 -4.44
CA GLY A 56 4.59 -6.56 -5.40
C GLY A 56 3.18 -6.09 -5.75
N VAL A 57 2.92 -4.78 -5.63
CA VAL A 57 1.66 -4.18 -6.09
C VAL A 57 1.80 -3.76 -7.55
N THR A 58 0.89 -4.25 -8.40
CA THR A 58 0.83 -3.99 -9.84
C THR A 58 -0.50 -3.35 -10.21
N PRO A 59 -0.66 -2.75 -11.41
CA PRO A 59 -1.96 -2.24 -11.84
C PRO A 59 -3.05 -3.32 -11.85
N GLU A 60 -2.69 -4.56 -12.20
CA GLU A 60 -3.62 -5.70 -12.32
C GLU A 60 -4.10 -6.21 -10.96
N ASN A 61 -3.27 -6.09 -9.93
CA ASN A 61 -3.60 -6.54 -8.58
C ASN A 61 -3.99 -5.38 -7.64
N LEU A 62 -3.97 -4.13 -8.08
CA LEU A 62 -4.26 -2.99 -7.22
C LEU A 62 -5.66 -3.10 -6.56
N ALA A 63 -6.66 -3.52 -7.34
CA ALA A 63 -8.04 -3.62 -6.89
C ALA A 63 -8.21 -4.53 -5.66
N GLN A 64 -7.56 -5.70 -5.62
CA GLN A 64 -7.67 -6.61 -4.47
C GLN A 64 -7.12 -6.02 -3.16
N TRP A 65 -6.15 -5.10 -3.23
CA TRP A 65 -5.63 -4.42 -2.04
C TRP A 65 -6.63 -3.38 -1.54
N ILE A 66 -7.26 -2.64 -2.45
CA ILE A 66 -8.34 -1.69 -2.13
C ILE A 66 -9.53 -2.44 -1.49
N ASP A 67 -9.98 -3.54 -2.10
CA ASP A 67 -11.06 -4.39 -1.59
C ASP A 67 -10.76 -4.99 -0.21
N ALA A 68 -9.48 -5.23 0.09
CA ALA A 68 -9.04 -5.71 1.40
C ALA A 68 -9.03 -4.62 2.49
N GLY A 69 -9.32 -3.37 2.13
CA GLY A 69 -9.39 -2.24 3.05
C GLY A 69 -8.13 -1.38 3.10
N CYS A 70 -7.23 -1.48 2.11
CA CYS A 70 -6.16 -0.50 1.94
C CYS A 70 -6.73 0.85 1.54
N ALA A 71 -6.19 1.93 2.12
CA ALA A 71 -6.42 3.28 1.65
C ALA A 71 -5.68 3.56 0.32
N GLY A 72 -4.58 2.85 0.06
CA GLY A 72 -3.80 2.96 -1.17
C GLY A 72 -2.60 2.02 -1.20
N ALA A 73 -1.61 2.35 -2.03
CA ALA A 73 -0.39 1.56 -2.18
C ALA A 73 0.85 2.44 -2.40
N GLY A 74 2.01 1.92 -2.03
CA GLY A 74 3.33 2.45 -2.41
C GLY A 74 3.93 1.60 -3.54
N LEU A 75 4.27 2.26 -4.66
CA LEU A 75 4.57 1.61 -5.93
C LEU A 75 6.08 1.68 -6.20
N GLY A 76 6.75 0.53 -6.09
CA GLY A 76 8.21 0.42 -6.21
C GLY A 76 8.67 0.08 -7.63
N SER A 77 9.34 -1.08 -7.76
CA SER A 77 9.96 -1.55 -9.00
C SER A 77 8.98 -1.83 -10.16
N ASP A 78 7.69 -1.94 -9.88
CA ASP A 78 6.63 -2.03 -10.90
C ASP A 78 6.27 -0.65 -11.50
N LEU A 79 6.56 0.44 -10.79
CA LEU A 79 6.44 1.80 -11.32
C LEU A 79 7.77 2.28 -11.91
N TYR A 80 8.86 2.13 -11.15
CA TYR A 80 10.17 2.65 -11.52
C TYR A 80 11.32 1.71 -11.17
N ARG A 81 12.21 1.47 -12.14
CA ARG A 81 13.53 0.87 -11.95
C ARG A 81 14.60 1.82 -12.43
N ALA A 82 15.74 1.85 -11.73
CA ALA A 82 16.86 2.70 -12.09
C ALA A 82 17.32 2.42 -13.54
N GLY A 83 17.44 3.47 -14.34
CA GLY A 83 17.83 3.39 -15.75
C GLY A 83 16.68 3.22 -16.74
N GLN A 84 15.41 3.19 -16.30
CA GLN A 84 14.27 3.15 -17.23
C GLN A 84 14.02 4.52 -17.88
N SER A 85 13.36 4.51 -19.04
CA SER A 85 13.02 5.73 -19.75
C SER A 85 11.90 6.53 -19.07
N ILE A 86 11.79 7.81 -19.43
CA ILE A 86 10.70 8.68 -18.96
C ILE A 86 9.36 8.16 -19.46
N GLU A 87 9.30 7.68 -20.71
CA GLU A 87 8.09 7.12 -21.34
C GLU A 87 7.59 5.91 -20.56
N ARG A 88 8.51 5.04 -20.10
CA ARG A 88 8.14 3.89 -19.26
C ARG A 88 7.55 4.34 -17.92
N THR A 89 8.14 5.37 -17.31
CA THR A 89 7.64 5.94 -16.05
C THR A 89 6.24 6.52 -16.23
N ALA A 90 6.02 7.30 -17.30
CA ALA A 90 4.72 7.87 -17.62
C ALA A 90 3.66 6.78 -17.91
N GLN A 91 4.03 5.75 -18.67
CA GLN A 91 3.16 4.61 -18.97
C GLN A 91 2.70 3.89 -17.70
N GLN A 92 3.64 3.53 -16.81
CA GLN A 92 3.31 2.81 -15.58
C GLN A 92 2.48 3.69 -14.63
N ALA A 93 2.84 4.97 -14.48
CA ALA A 93 2.06 5.91 -13.67
C ALA A 93 0.61 6.01 -14.17
N ALA A 94 0.41 6.15 -15.49
CA ALA A 94 -0.92 6.19 -16.10
C ALA A 94 -1.71 4.89 -15.86
N ALA A 95 -1.05 3.73 -15.97
CA ALA A 95 -1.68 2.43 -15.71
C ALA A 95 -2.16 2.31 -14.25
N PHE A 96 -1.33 2.71 -13.27
CA PHE A 96 -1.72 2.69 -11.85
C PHE A 96 -2.83 3.67 -11.52
N VAL A 97 -2.78 4.89 -12.06
CA VAL A 97 -3.86 5.88 -11.86
C VAL A 97 -5.17 5.38 -12.43
N LYS A 98 -5.14 4.77 -13.63
CA LYS A 98 -6.32 4.14 -14.24
C LYS A 98 -6.86 3.02 -13.34
N ALA A 99 -6.01 2.07 -12.96
CA ALA A 99 -6.40 0.94 -12.12
C ALA A 99 -7.01 1.38 -10.77
N TYR A 100 -6.43 2.40 -10.14
CA TYR A 100 -6.97 2.93 -8.88
C TYR A 100 -8.35 3.55 -9.07
N ARG A 101 -8.53 4.37 -10.11
CA ARG A 101 -9.83 5.01 -10.41
C ARG A 101 -10.91 4.01 -10.73
N GLU A 102 -10.57 2.91 -11.41
CA GLU A 102 -11.50 1.82 -11.70
C GLU A 102 -11.83 1.00 -10.43
N ALA A 103 -10.87 0.84 -9.51
CA ALA A 103 -11.06 0.09 -8.27
C ALA A 103 -11.87 0.81 -7.18
N VAL A 104 -11.96 2.15 -7.22
CA VAL A 104 -12.66 2.96 -6.20
C VAL A 104 -14.02 3.51 -6.68
N GLN A 105 -14.44 3.14 -7.89
CA GLN A 105 -15.82 3.38 -8.37
C GLN A 105 -16.79 2.40 -7.72
#